data_AF-A0A7S3BL01-F1
#
_entry.id   AF-A0A7S3BL01-F1
#
_cell.length_a   1.000
_cell.length_b   1.000
_cell.length_c   1.000
_cell.angle_alpha   90.00
_cell.angle_beta   90.00
_cell.angle_gamma   90.00
#
_symmetry.space_group_name_H-M   'P 1'
#
loop_
_entity.id
_entity.type
_entity.pdbx_description
1 polymer ?
#
loop_
_entity_poly.entity_id
_entity_poly.type
_entity_poly.pdbx_seq_one_letter_code
_entity_poly.pdbx_strand_id
1 'polypeptide(L)'
;KDGVILCRVVNAIEPGICPKPSTARMAFKQMDNIANYLKACTALGVPSEDLFQTVSLYEAQDMGAVVINIHSLGRVAQSRPGFSGPTLGVKLATENNRTFDEEMLFNGRCAPTFLGGGSCAHPAASTVQSRVG
;
A
#
# COMPACT_ATOMS: atom_id res chain seq x y z
N LYS A 1 -3.74 -5.88 10.34
CA LYS A 1 -5.20 -6.02 10.13
C LYS A 1 -6.01 -5.43 11.29
N ASP A 2 -5.59 -5.59 12.54
CA ASP A 2 -6.37 -5.24 13.74
C ASP A 2 -6.56 -3.74 14.04
N GLY A 3 -5.97 -2.85 13.24
CA GLY A 3 -6.02 -1.39 13.44
C GLY A 3 -5.20 -0.83 14.62
N VAL A 4 -4.75 -1.68 15.56
CA VAL A 4 -4.05 -1.25 16.79
C VAL A 4 -2.77 -0.45 16.50
N ILE A 5 -1.93 -0.92 15.58
CA ILE A 5 -0.67 -0.24 15.24
C ILE A 5 -0.96 1.11 14.58
N LEU A 6 -1.99 1.18 13.72
CA LEU A 6 -2.38 2.42 13.05
C LEU A 6 -2.80 3.48 14.07
N CYS A 7 -3.65 3.14 15.05
CA CYS A 7 -4.00 4.05 16.14
C CYS A 7 -2.79 4.53 16.95
N ARG A 8 -1.80 3.65 17.19
CA ARG A 8 -0.56 4.02 17.91
C ARG A 8 0.28 5.00 17.10
N VAL A 9 0.39 4.82 15.79
CA VAL A 9 1.14 5.73 14.91
C VAL A 9 0.55 7.13 14.93
N VAL A 10 -0.78 7.25 14.82
CA VAL A 10 -1.42 8.57 14.84
C VAL A 10 -1.29 9.26 16.20
N ASN A 11 -1.42 8.50 17.29
CA ASN A 11 -1.16 9.01 18.63
C ASN A 11 0.31 9.39 18.90
N ALA A 12 1.26 8.85 18.13
CA ALA A 12 2.66 9.27 18.20
C ALA A 12 2.90 10.60 17.46
N ILE A 13 2.06 10.93 16.47
CA ILE A 13 2.09 12.22 15.76
C ILE A 13 1.43 13.30 16.63
N GLU A 14 0.22 13.02 17.11
CA GLU A 14 -0.53 13.92 17.99
C GLU A 14 -1.11 13.10 19.16
N PRO A 15 -0.57 13.25 20.38
CA PRO A 15 -1.03 12.47 21.51
C PRO A 15 -2.48 12.82 21.85
N GLY A 16 -3.33 11.80 21.90
CA GLY A 16 -4.73 11.94 22.32
C GLY A 16 -5.74 12.11 21.18
N ILE A 17 -5.29 12.18 19.92
CA ILE A 17 -6.18 12.31 18.77
C ILE A 17 -6.98 11.03 18.47
N CYS A 18 -6.41 9.86 18.75
CA CYS A 18 -7.06 8.58 18.53
C CYS A 18 -7.34 7.92 19.89
N PRO A 19 -8.56 7.41 20.15
CA PRO A 19 -8.86 6.71 21.39
C PRO A 19 -7.99 5.45 21.54
N LYS A 20 -7.85 4.97 22.78
CA LYS A 20 -7.03 3.80 23.11
C LYS A 20 -7.53 2.57 22.31
N PRO A 21 -6.72 1.99 21.42
CA PRO A 21 -7.16 0.87 20.59
C PRO A 21 -7.39 -0.38 21.44
N SER A 22 -8.42 -1.15 21.09
CA SER A 22 -8.72 -2.44 21.73
C SER A 22 -7.87 -3.55 21.12
N THR A 23 -7.22 -4.36 21.96
CA THR A 23 -6.44 -5.53 21.52
C THR A 23 -7.25 -6.82 21.44
N ALA A 24 -8.57 -6.74 21.59
CA ALA A 24 -9.46 -7.89 21.51
C ALA A 24 -9.51 -8.44 20.07
N ARG A 25 -9.55 -9.77 19.93
CA ARG A 25 -9.69 -10.46 18.64
C ARG A 25 -11.10 -10.37 18.02
N MET A 26 -12.00 -9.60 18.63
CA MET A 26 -13.37 -9.47 18.13
C MET A 26 -13.38 -8.60 16.87
N ALA A 27 -13.99 -9.11 15.79
CA ALA A 27 -14.09 -8.43 14.50
C ALA A 27 -14.59 -6.98 14.64
N PHE A 28 -15.66 -6.77 15.40
CA PHE A 28 -16.23 -5.44 15.65
C PHE A 28 -15.23 -4.49 16.32
N LYS A 29 -14.40 -4.98 17.25
CA LYS A 29 -13.37 -4.16 17.92
C LYS A 29 -12.23 -3.81 16.99
N GLN A 30 -11.81 -4.73 16.12
CA GLN A 30 -10.80 -4.46 15.10
C GLN A 30 -11.31 -3.44 14.08
N MET A 31 -12.56 -3.57 13.61
CA MET A 31 -13.19 -2.60 12.72
C MET A 31 -13.33 -1.21 13.37
N ASP A 32 -13.70 -1.16 14.65
CA ASP A 32 -13.80 0.10 15.40
C ASP A 32 -12.45 0.80 15.55
N ASN A 33 -11.37 0.06 15.82
CA ASN A 33 -10.00 0.61 15.83
C ASN A 33 -9.66 1.28 14.49
N ILE A 34 -9.98 0.63 13.37
CA ILE A 34 -9.71 1.16 12.03
C ILE A 34 -10.53 2.43 11.79
N ALA A 35 -11.81 2.44 12.16
CA ALA A 35 -12.66 3.62 12.05
C ALA A 35 -12.13 4.79 12.89
N ASN A 36 -11.65 4.52 14.11
CA ASN A 36 -11.05 5.51 14.99
C ASN A 36 -9.75 6.08 14.41
N TYR A 37 -8.94 5.25 13.76
CA TYR A 37 -7.77 5.71 13.00
C TYR A 37 -8.17 6.65 11.86
N LEU A 38 -9.16 6.29 11.04
CA LEU A 38 -9.58 7.10 9.90
C LEU A 38 -10.10 8.47 10.34
N LYS A 39 -10.90 8.54 11.42
CA LYS A 39 -11.34 9.80 12.02
C LYS A 39 -10.17 10.68 12.46
N ALA A 40 -9.15 10.07 13.05
CA ALA A 40 -7.95 10.78 13.49
C ALA A 40 -7.13 11.29 12.29
N CYS A 41 -7.03 10.53 11.20
CA CYS A 41 -6.41 11.00 9.96
C CYS A 41 -7.14 12.22 9.36
N THR A 42 -8.48 12.20 9.33
CA THR A 42 -9.26 13.37 8.91
C THR A 42 -9.00 14.58 9.79
N ALA A 43 -8.94 14.40 11.12
CA ALA A 43 -8.63 15.46 12.07
C ALA A 43 -7.20 16.01 11.91
N LEU A 44 -6.24 15.18 11.48
CA LEU A 44 -4.89 15.64 11.16
C LEU A 44 -4.82 16.48 9.89
N GLY A 45 -5.79 16.35 8.98
CA GLY A 45 -5.83 17.03 7.69
C GLY A 45 -5.42 16.16 6.50
N VAL A 46 -5.48 14.82 6.64
CA VAL A 46 -5.34 13.91 5.49
C VAL A 46 -6.56 14.09 4.59
N PRO A 47 -6.39 14.30 3.26
CA PRO A 47 -7.51 14.48 2.34
C PRO A 47 -8.35 13.20 2.26
N SER A 48 -9.66 13.37 2.12
CA SER A 48 -10.64 12.28 2.05
C SER A 48 -10.36 11.29 0.91
N GLU A 49 -9.74 11.78 -0.16
CA GLU A 49 -9.31 11.02 -1.35
C GLU A 49 -8.27 9.94 -1.02
N ASP A 50 -7.40 10.24 -0.06
CA ASP A 50 -6.34 9.34 0.41
C ASP A 50 -6.83 8.48 1.59
N LEU A 51 -8.08 8.62 2.06
CA LEU A 51 -8.64 7.76 3.10
C LEU A 51 -9.13 6.44 2.50
N PHE A 52 -8.87 5.35 3.20
CA PHE A 52 -9.36 4.02 2.82
C PHE A 52 -10.60 3.62 3.64
N GLN A 53 -11.30 2.59 3.19
CA GLN A 53 -12.45 2.05 3.92
C GLN A 53 -12.05 0.92 4.87
N THR A 54 -12.79 0.71 5.96
CA THR A 54 -12.48 -0.35 6.94
C THR A 54 -12.28 -1.72 6.30
N VAL A 55 -13.06 -2.06 5.27
CA VAL A 55 -12.95 -3.32 4.51
C VAL A 55 -11.62 -3.47 3.77
N SER A 56 -11.04 -2.37 3.29
CA SER A 56 -9.77 -2.35 2.55
C SER A 56 -8.62 -2.94 3.38
N LEU A 57 -8.58 -2.66 4.68
CA LEU A 57 -7.59 -3.21 5.60
C LEU A 57 -8.03 -4.51 6.27
N TYR A 58 -9.30 -4.60 6.68
CA TYR A 58 -9.81 -5.74 7.44
C TYR A 58 -9.87 -7.01 6.58
N GLU A 59 -10.48 -6.91 5.38
CA GLU A 59 -10.60 -8.02 4.43
C GLU A 59 -9.42 -8.08 3.45
N ALA A 60 -8.51 -7.10 3.50
CA ALA A 60 -7.43 -6.92 2.53
C ALA A 60 -7.92 -6.76 1.08
N GLN A 61 -9.11 -6.16 0.91
CA GLN A 61 -9.71 -5.91 -0.41
C GLN A 61 -8.84 -4.96 -1.26
N ASP A 62 -8.26 -3.94 -0.64
CA ASP A 62 -7.37 -2.98 -1.31
C ASP A 62 -6.30 -2.47 -0.34
N MET A 63 -5.15 -3.14 -0.34
CA MET A 63 -3.99 -2.73 0.45
C MET A 63 -3.25 -1.55 -0.18
N GLY A 64 -3.50 -1.24 -1.46
CA GLY A 64 -2.90 -0.09 -2.14
C GLY A 64 -3.40 1.22 -1.55
N ALA A 65 -4.71 1.35 -1.36
CA ALA A 65 -5.31 2.50 -0.69
C ALA A 65 -4.78 2.71 0.74
N VAL A 66 -4.56 1.63 1.50
CA VAL A 66 -3.97 1.70 2.84
C VAL A 66 -2.55 2.27 2.78
N VAL A 67 -1.75 1.83 1.81
CA VAL A 67 -0.38 2.32 1.62
C VAL A 67 -0.35 3.80 1.25
N ILE A 68 -1.22 4.24 0.34
CA ILE A 68 -1.35 5.64 -0.08
C ILE A 68 -1.70 6.50 1.15
N ASN A 69 -2.66 6.05 1.96
CA ASN A 69 -3.05 6.73 3.18
C ASN A 69 -1.88 6.93 4.15
N ILE A 70 -1.07 5.89 4.37
CA ILE A 70 0.10 5.96 5.27
C ILE A 70 1.12 6.98 4.76
N HIS A 71 1.36 7.05 3.45
CA HIS A 71 2.22 8.07 2.86
C HIS A 71 1.65 9.48 3.01
N SER A 72 0.34 9.64 2.79
CA SER A 72 -0.33 10.92 2.96
C SER A 72 -0.26 11.41 4.41
N LEU A 73 -0.51 10.51 5.37
CA LEU A 73 -0.32 10.76 6.80
C LEU A 73 1.12 11.19 7.12
N GLY A 74 2.12 10.53 6.52
CA GLY A 74 3.54 10.88 6.68
C GLY A 74 3.85 12.32 6.22
N ARG A 75 3.25 12.77 5.11
CA ARG A 75 3.37 14.16 4.64
C ARG A 75 2.71 15.15 5.60
N VAL A 76 1.50 14.84 6.08
CA VAL A 76 0.77 15.69 7.03
C VAL A 76 1.52 15.82 8.35
N ALA A 77 2.10 14.73 8.84
CA ALA A 77 2.90 14.72 10.06
C ALA A 77 4.12 15.65 9.97
N GLN A 78 4.81 15.68 8.81
CA GLN A 78 5.96 16.56 8.57
C GLN A 78 5.59 18.05 8.62
N SER A 79 4.37 18.41 8.24
CA SER A 79 3.90 19.79 8.24
C SER A 79 3.53 20.32 9.63
N ARG A 80 3.49 19.48 10.67
CA ARG A 80 3.10 19.89 12.03
C ARG A 80 4.29 20.49 12.80
N PRO A 81 4.14 21.68 13.41
CA PRO A 81 5.19 22.28 14.23
C PRO A 81 5.38 21.45 15.51
N GLY A 82 6.55 20.81 15.66
CA GLY A 82 6.89 19.96 16.80
C GLY A 82 7.00 18.47 16.49
N PHE A 83 6.69 18.02 15.26
CA PHE A 83 6.92 16.64 14.86
C PHE A 83 8.38 16.42 14.45
N SER A 84 9.16 15.79 15.33
CA SER A 84 10.57 15.42 15.10
C SER A 84 10.74 13.89 14.93
N GLY A 85 9.70 13.22 14.45
CA GLY A 85 9.69 11.77 14.22
C GLY A 85 10.36 11.35 12.90
N PRO A 86 10.68 10.05 12.72
CA PRO A 86 11.26 9.54 11.48
C PRO A 86 10.31 9.79 10.31
N THR A 87 10.80 10.46 9.28
CA THR A 87 10.03 10.79 8.08
C THR A 87 9.81 9.55 7.21
N LEU A 88 8.57 9.06 7.18
CA LEU A 88 8.12 8.08 6.20
C LEU A 88 7.84 8.81 4.88
N GLY A 89 8.82 8.76 3.99
CA GLY A 89 8.80 9.48 2.72
C GLY A 89 9.84 10.59 2.71
N VAL A 90 10.61 10.61 1.63
CA VAL A 90 11.64 11.62 1.38
C VAL A 90 10.96 12.98 1.31
N LYS A 91 11.61 14.03 1.81
CA LYS A 91 11.23 15.42 1.49
C LYS A 91 10.94 15.48 -0.01
N LEU A 92 9.92 16.24 -0.44
CA LEU A 92 9.64 16.45 -1.86
C LEU A 92 10.97 16.56 -2.63
N ALA A 93 11.20 15.60 -3.54
CA ALA A 93 12.48 15.22 -4.17
C ALA A 93 13.36 14.20 -3.41
N THR A 94 13.01 12.91 -3.51
CA THR A 94 13.89 11.79 -3.92
C THR A 94 13.10 10.49 -3.83
N GLU A 95 13.24 9.62 -4.82
CA GLU A 95 12.59 8.30 -4.88
C GLU A 95 12.95 7.44 -3.65
N ASN A 96 11.96 6.79 -3.04
CA ASN A 96 12.21 5.68 -2.13
C ASN A 96 11.73 4.39 -2.80
N ASN A 97 12.65 3.75 -3.51
CA ASN A 97 12.56 2.38 -4.03
C ASN A 97 12.00 1.45 -2.94
N ARG A 98 10.83 0.87 -3.19
CA ARG A 98 10.37 -0.30 -2.46
C ARG A 98 10.74 -1.49 -3.30
N THR A 99 11.82 -2.15 -2.91
CA THR A 99 12.17 -3.48 -3.36
C THR A 99 10.96 -4.37 -3.11
N PHE A 100 10.22 -4.65 -4.18
CA PHE A 100 9.38 -5.83 -4.24
C PHE A 100 10.35 -6.99 -4.18
N ASP A 101 10.38 -7.74 -3.07
CA ASP A 101 11.15 -8.97 -3.00
C ASP A 101 10.78 -9.82 -4.22
N GLU A 102 11.78 -10.01 -5.11
CA GLU A 102 11.65 -10.51 -6.48
C GLU A 102 11.04 -11.91 -6.56
N GLU A 103 10.92 -12.62 -5.44
CA GLU A 103 10.37 -13.96 -5.32
C GLU A 103 8.86 -14.00 -5.64
N MET A 104 8.11 -12.93 -5.31
CA MET A 104 6.66 -12.88 -5.54
C MET A 104 6.30 -12.57 -7.02
N LEU A 105 7.19 -11.88 -7.76
CA LEU A 105 7.04 -11.64 -9.20
C LEU A 105 7.44 -12.84 -10.06
N PHE A 106 8.16 -13.81 -9.52
CA PHE A 106 8.54 -15.02 -10.24
C PHE A 106 7.38 -16.01 -10.38
N ASN A 107 6.57 -16.17 -9.32
CA ASN A 107 5.44 -17.11 -9.32
C ASN A 107 4.24 -16.68 -10.19
N GLY A 108 4.24 -15.47 -10.75
CA GLY A 108 3.19 -14.97 -11.65
C GLY A 108 3.45 -15.22 -13.13
N ARG A 109 4.64 -15.72 -13.51
CA ARG A 109 5.04 -15.95 -14.92
C ARG A 109 5.31 -17.42 -15.22
N CYS A 110 4.42 -18.30 -14.77
CA CYS A 110 4.34 -19.64 -15.32
C CYS A 110 2.94 -20.21 -15.08
N ALA A 111 1.94 -19.66 -15.78
CA ALA A 111 0.88 -20.51 -16.24
C ALA A 111 1.45 -21.29 -17.43
N PRO A 112 1.72 -22.60 -17.33
CA PRO A 112 1.95 -23.38 -18.53
C PRO A 112 0.63 -23.40 -19.28
N THR A 113 0.53 -22.65 -20.38
CA THR A 113 -0.38 -23.06 -21.46
C THR A 113 0.17 -24.39 -21.94
N PHE A 114 -0.36 -25.47 -21.36
CA PHE A 114 -0.18 -26.83 -21.86
C PHE A 114 -0.87 -26.90 -23.22
N LEU A 115 -0.18 -26.44 -24.26
CA LEU A 115 -0.44 -26.83 -25.64
C LEU A 115 0.69 -27.75 -26.07
N GLY A 116 0.74 -28.91 -25.42
CA GLY A 116 1.28 -30.12 -26.00
C GLY A 116 0.18 -30.86 -26.76
N GLY A 117 -0.20 -30.34 -27.92
CA GLY A 117 -0.99 -31.06 -28.92
C GLY A 117 -2.25 -30.36 -29.43
N GLY A 118 -2.15 -29.75 -30.62
CA GLY A 118 -3.31 -29.56 -31.51
C GLY A 118 -3.38 -28.26 -32.30
N SER A 119 -2.75 -28.27 -33.50
CA SER A 119 -3.14 -27.51 -34.73
C SER A 119 -2.97 -25.97 -34.68
N CYS A 120 -2.57 -25.19 -35.70
CA CYS A 120 -2.44 -25.34 -37.15
C CYS A 120 -1.47 -24.26 -37.71
N ALA A 121 -0.80 -24.58 -38.82
CA ALA A 121 -0.41 -23.71 -39.95
C ALA A 121 0.64 -22.57 -39.81
N HIS A 122 1.75 -22.77 -40.54
CA HIS A 122 2.65 -21.78 -41.17
C HIS A 122 1.88 -20.73 -42.01
N PRO A 123 2.44 -19.54 -42.40
CA PRO A 123 3.78 -19.44 -42.99
C PRO A 123 4.61 -18.13 -42.82
N ALA A 124 5.84 -18.27 -43.32
CA ALA A 124 6.61 -17.29 -44.09
C ALA A 124 7.41 -16.20 -43.35
N ALA A 125 8.68 -16.53 -43.11
CA ALA A 125 9.87 -15.82 -43.60
C ALA A 125 9.76 -14.32 -43.97
N SER A 126 10.58 -13.50 -43.32
CA SER A 126 11.59 -12.71 -44.04
C SER A 126 12.70 -12.23 -43.12
N THR A 127 13.86 -12.84 -43.31
CA THR A 127 15.17 -12.30 -42.95
C THR A 127 15.45 -11.04 -43.77
N VAL A 128 15.78 -9.93 -43.12
CA VAL A 128 16.69 -8.92 -43.69
C VAL A 128 17.74 -8.60 -42.63
N GLN A 129 18.92 -9.19 -42.80
CA GLN A 129 20.15 -8.76 -42.15
C GLN A 129 20.69 -7.53 -42.88
N SER A 130 21.15 -6.56 -42.09
CA SER A 130 22.01 -5.48 -42.57
C SER A 130 23.39 -6.03 -42.97
N ARG A 131 23.74 -5.78 -44.24
CA ARG A 131 24.92 -5.05 -44.71
C ARG A 131 26.34 -5.43 -44.21
N VAL A 132 27.24 -5.41 -45.21
CA VAL A 132 28.69 -5.11 -45.25
C VAL A 132 29.68 -6.20 -44.88
N GLY A 133 30.61 -6.47 -45.81
CA GLY A 133 31.86 -7.20 -45.61
C GLY A 133 32.29 -7.95 -46.85
#